data_AF-A0AAU3KSK2-F1
#
_entry.id   AF-A0AAU3KSK2-F1
#
_cell.length_a   1.000
_cell.length_b   1.000
_cell.length_c   1.000
_cell.angle_alpha   90.00
_cell.angle_beta   90.00
_cell.angle_gamma   90.00
#
_symmetry.space_group_name_H-M   'P 1'
#
loop_
_entity.id
_entity.type
_entity.pdbx_description
1 polymer ?
#
loop_
_entity_poly.entity_id
_entity_poly.type
_entity_poly.pdbx_seq_one_letter_code
_entity_poly.pdbx_strand_id
1 'polypeptide(L)'
;MPAPLQPCRYCWREIDQRGAARLWAELLDWVDWLRHRYQLGSRVPACWYRHDGIVEELTALMAAHTAAYWCDPVTTDLPREDMTAWHSQWLWPVIERLTRISDFSACRPHHCRYQNHPQPVHAGVEEYVAAEIDTHAPPLGTASGTQG
;
A
#
# COMPACT_ATOMS: atom_id res chain seq x y z
N MET A 1 16.16 -20.01 -14.51
CA MET A 1 14.91 -19.61 -13.83
C MET A 1 15.29 -18.66 -12.70
N PRO A 2 14.83 -17.40 -12.68
CA PRO A 2 15.07 -16.53 -11.52
C PRO A 2 14.40 -17.13 -10.27
N ALA A 3 14.96 -16.83 -9.09
CA ALA A 3 14.36 -17.24 -7.83
C ALA A 3 12.93 -16.68 -7.70
N PRO A 4 12.01 -17.42 -7.05
CA PRO A 4 10.65 -16.94 -6.86
C PRO A 4 10.63 -15.67 -6.00
N LEU A 5 9.74 -14.74 -6.35
CA LEU A 5 9.51 -13.53 -5.56
C LEU A 5 9.00 -13.90 -4.16
N GLN A 6 9.44 -13.13 -3.16
CA GLN A 6 9.02 -13.30 -1.76
C GLN A 6 8.35 -12.01 -1.27
N PRO A 7 7.27 -12.10 -0.46
CA PRO A 7 6.64 -10.93 0.12
C PRO A 7 7.57 -10.26 1.13
N CYS A 8 7.59 -8.93 1.14
CA CYS A 8 8.33 -8.19 2.15
C CYS A 8 7.58 -8.22 3.50
N ARG A 9 8.28 -7.86 4.59
CA ARG A 9 7.73 -7.86 5.97
C ARG A 9 6.54 -6.91 6.20
N TYR A 10 6.24 -6.03 5.23
CA TYR A 10 5.14 -5.06 5.28
C TYR A 10 3.86 -5.58 4.62
N CYS A 11 3.90 -6.77 3.99
CA CYS A 11 2.77 -7.32 3.26
C CYS A 11 1.78 -7.99 4.22
N TRP A 12 0.80 -7.22 4.73
CA TRP A 12 -0.20 -7.69 5.69
C TRP A 12 -0.91 -8.99 5.28
N ARG A 13 -1.16 -9.16 3.97
CA ARG A 13 -1.81 -10.34 3.41
C ARG A 13 -1.01 -11.64 3.63
N GLU A 14 0.32 -11.55 3.63
CA GLU A 14 1.21 -12.72 3.54
C GLU A 14 1.99 -13.00 4.84
N ILE A 15 1.97 -12.07 5.80
CA ILE A 15 2.67 -12.24 7.07
C ILE A 15 1.89 -13.13 8.06
N ASP A 16 2.64 -13.84 8.90
CA ASP A 16 2.08 -14.66 9.96
C ASP A 16 1.66 -13.82 11.18
N GLN A 17 1.08 -14.47 12.19
CA GLN A 17 0.62 -13.80 13.41
C GLN A 17 1.73 -13.01 14.12
N ARG A 18 2.96 -13.53 14.13
CA ARG A 18 4.10 -12.85 14.77
C ARG A 18 4.54 -11.63 13.97
N GLY A 19 4.61 -11.76 12.65
CA GLY A 19 4.88 -10.66 11.74
C GLY A 19 3.86 -9.55 11.88
N ALA A 20 2.57 -9.89 11.91
CA ALA A 20 1.48 -8.95 12.09
C ALA A 20 1.57 -8.21 13.44
N ALA A 21 1.83 -8.94 14.54
CA ALA A 21 1.97 -8.32 15.86
C ALA A 21 3.13 -7.31 15.91
N ARG A 22 4.27 -7.66 15.32
CA ARG A 22 5.43 -6.76 15.23
C ARG A 22 5.13 -5.54 14.36
N LEU A 23 4.54 -5.75 13.18
CA LEU A 23 4.23 -4.65 12.27
C LEU A 23 3.20 -3.70 12.85
N TRP A 24 2.20 -4.20 13.59
CA TRP A 24 1.24 -3.36 14.31
C TRP A 24 1.91 -2.49 15.35
N ALA A 25 2.85 -3.04 16.14
CA ALA A 25 3.57 -2.27 17.15
C ALA A 25 4.40 -1.13 16.51
N GLU A 26 5.14 -1.43 15.43
CA GLU A 26 5.90 -0.43 14.68
C GLU A 26 4.98 0.65 14.09
N LEU A 27 3.87 0.24 13.47
CA LEU A 27 2.94 1.16 12.82
C LEU A 27 2.24 2.08 13.83
N LEU A 28 1.81 1.55 14.98
CA LEU A 28 1.16 2.34 16.02
C LEU A 28 2.09 3.44 16.54
N ASP A 29 3.35 3.11 16.85
CA ASP A 29 4.36 4.06 17.32
C ASP A 29 4.65 5.14 16.25
N TRP A 30 4.88 4.70 15.01
CA TRP A 30 5.20 5.62 13.92
C TRP A 30 4.03 6.54 13.56
N VAL A 31 2.80 6.03 13.51
CA VAL A 31 1.60 6.85 13.24
C VAL A 31 1.34 7.82 14.38
N ASP A 32 1.60 7.43 15.63
CA ASP A 32 1.49 8.36 16.76
C ASP A 32 2.46 9.54 16.62
N TRP A 33 3.73 9.26 16.32
CA TRP A 33 4.72 10.29 16.01
C TRP A 33 4.26 11.18 14.85
N LEU A 34 3.82 10.59 13.74
CA LEU A 34 3.41 11.33 12.55
C LEU A 34 2.24 12.28 12.86
N ARG A 35 1.22 11.76 13.56
CA ARG A 35 0.01 12.53 13.92
C ARG A 35 0.35 13.73 14.78
N HIS A 36 1.23 13.56 15.76
CA HIS A 36 1.67 14.64 16.64
C HIS A 36 2.61 15.61 15.92
N ARG A 37 3.58 15.12 15.14
CA ARG A 37 4.58 15.95 14.48
C ARG A 37 3.99 16.88 13.43
N TYR A 38 3.02 16.39 12.65
CA TYR A 38 2.39 17.12 11.54
C TYR A 38 0.97 17.62 11.87
N GLN A 39 0.52 17.48 13.13
CA GLN A 39 -0.80 17.94 13.59
C GLN A 39 -1.97 17.39 12.74
N LEU A 40 -1.94 16.09 12.46
CA LEU A 40 -2.84 15.44 11.49
C LEU A 40 -4.13 14.89 12.10
N GLY A 41 -4.54 15.31 13.29
CA GLY A 41 -5.70 14.73 13.99
C GLY A 41 -7.01 14.73 13.19
N SER A 42 -7.20 15.72 12.30
CA SER A 42 -8.38 15.79 11.40
C SER A 42 -8.25 14.99 10.10
N ARG A 43 -7.03 14.62 9.70
CA ARG A 43 -6.74 13.89 8.45
C ARG A 43 -6.45 12.41 8.70
N VAL A 44 -5.92 12.10 9.88
CA VAL A 44 -5.65 10.76 10.41
C VAL A 44 -6.37 10.67 11.77
N PRO A 45 -7.68 10.35 11.77
CA PRO A 45 -8.48 10.33 12.99
C PRO A 45 -8.04 9.22 13.95
N ALA A 46 -8.41 9.33 15.23
CA ALA A 46 -8.03 8.36 16.26
C ALA A 46 -8.47 6.92 15.97
N CYS A 47 -9.47 6.72 15.11
CA CYS A 47 -9.94 5.41 14.68
C CYS A 47 -9.23 4.83 13.45
N TRP A 48 -8.18 5.48 12.92
CA TRP A 48 -7.50 5.10 11.67
C TRP A 48 -7.20 3.59 11.56
N TYR A 49 -6.82 2.94 12.67
CA TYR A 49 -6.46 1.52 12.74
C TYR A 49 -7.62 0.57 12.44
N ARG A 50 -8.86 1.09 12.43
CA ARG A 50 -10.06 0.32 12.06
C ARG A 50 -10.32 0.31 10.56
N HIS A 51 -9.62 1.15 9.79
CA HIS A 51 -9.85 1.32 8.36
C HIS A 51 -8.75 0.61 7.59
N ASP A 52 -9.03 -0.59 7.08
CA ASP A 52 -8.01 -1.47 6.50
C ASP A 52 -7.20 -0.81 5.37
N GLY A 53 -7.85 -0.08 4.46
CA GLY A 53 -7.14 0.66 3.41
C GLY A 53 -6.22 1.78 3.94
N ILE A 54 -6.55 2.36 5.10
CA ILE A 54 -5.71 3.37 5.76
C ILE A 54 -4.50 2.71 6.42
N VAL A 55 -4.66 1.50 6.97
CA VAL A 55 -3.56 0.71 7.53
C VAL A 55 -2.53 0.40 6.43
N GLU A 56 -2.96 -0.01 5.25
CA GLU A 56 -2.09 -0.28 4.10
C GLU A 56 -1.32 0.97 3.66
N GLU A 57 -2.01 2.09 3.44
CA GLU A 57 -1.41 3.36 3.00
C GLU A 57 -0.40 3.91 4.03
N LEU A 58 -0.73 3.87 5.32
CA LEU A 58 0.17 4.31 6.38
C LEU A 58 1.38 3.38 6.52
N THR A 59 1.20 2.07 6.31
CA THR A 59 2.30 1.10 6.31
C THR A 59 3.28 1.39 5.18
N ALA A 60 2.78 1.64 3.96
CA ALA A 60 3.61 2.00 2.82
C ALA A 60 4.37 3.32 3.07
N LEU A 61 3.68 4.33 3.63
CA LEU A 61 4.29 5.61 3.94
C LEU A 61 5.38 5.50 5.03
N MET A 62 5.16 4.67 6.05
CA MET A 62 6.16 4.34 7.08
C MET A 62 7.39 3.64 6.48
N ALA A 63 7.19 2.69 5.57
CA ALA A 63 8.28 2.01 4.89
C ALA A 63 9.09 3.00 4.03
N ALA A 64 8.43 3.89 3.30
CA ALA A 64 9.08 4.96 2.53
C ALA A 64 9.83 5.95 3.43
N HIS A 65 9.27 6.30 4.61
CA HIS A 65 9.96 7.13 5.60
C HIS A 65 11.23 6.44 6.08
N THR A 66 11.14 5.15 6.39
CA THR A 66 12.30 4.36 6.81
C THR A 66 13.38 4.38 5.75
N ALA A 67 13.02 4.15 4.48
CA ALA A 67 13.98 4.17 3.37
C ALA A 67 14.64 5.55 3.16
N ALA A 68 13.92 6.65 3.38
CA ALA A 68 14.47 8.00 3.22
C ALA A 68 15.38 8.45 4.37
N TYR A 69 15.09 8.00 5.61
CA TYR A 69 15.78 8.50 6.81
C TYR A 69 16.85 7.55 7.34
N TRP A 70 16.75 6.25 7.07
CA TRP A 70 17.74 5.26 7.48
C TRP A 70 18.75 4.99 6.38
N CYS A 71 20.02 4.93 6.75
CA CYS A 71 21.12 4.71 5.83
C CYS A 71 22.20 3.84 6.50
N ASP A 72 23.19 3.45 5.72
CA ASP A 72 24.36 2.76 6.26
C ASP A 72 25.07 3.68 7.29
N PRO A 73 25.58 3.13 8.41
CA PRO A 73 26.27 3.93 9.43
C PRO A 73 27.37 4.83 8.87
N VAL A 74 28.06 4.40 7.80
CA VAL A 74 29.16 5.12 7.16
C VAL A 74 28.67 6.36 6.39
N THR A 75 27.39 6.43 6.00
CA THR A 75 26.83 7.54 5.22
C THR A 75 25.93 8.47 6.03
N THR A 76 25.89 8.33 7.35
CA THR A 76 25.00 9.07 8.26
C THR A 76 25.09 10.59 8.08
N ASP A 77 26.31 11.12 7.93
CA ASP A 77 26.57 12.57 7.82
C ASP A 77 26.52 13.10 6.37
N LEU A 78 26.30 12.24 5.37
CA LEU A 78 26.21 12.67 3.99
C LEU A 78 24.83 13.28 3.69
N PRO A 79 24.77 14.37 2.89
CA PRO A 79 23.50 14.93 2.45
C PRO A 79 22.64 13.91 1.67
N ARG A 80 21.32 13.98 1.85
CA ARG A 80 20.34 13.11 1.16
C ARG A 80 19.16 13.91 0.66
N GLU A 81 18.72 13.64 -0.57
CA GLU A 81 17.56 14.29 -1.18
C GLU A 81 16.24 13.55 -0.90
N ASP A 82 16.32 12.27 -0.52
CA ASP A 82 15.16 11.39 -0.29
C ASP A 82 14.21 11.94 0.77
N MET A 83 14.72 12.71 1.73
CA MET A 83 13.90 13.35 2.77
C MET A 83 12.97 14.41 2.18
N THR A 84 13.44 15.18 1.19
CA THR A 84 12.63 16.17 0.46
C THR A 84 11.65 15.47 -0.48
N ALA A 85 12.10 14.41 -1.16
CA ALA A 85 11.23 13.57 -1.98
C ALA A 85 10.12 12.93 -1.13
N TRP A 86 10.44 12.47 0.09
CA TRP A 86 9.46 11.87 0.98
C TRP A 86 8.33 12.82 1.35
N HIS A 87 8.64 14.09 1.61
CA HIS A 87 7.60 15.07 1.89
C HIS A 87 6.75 15.40 0.66
N SER A 88 7.39 15.63 -0.49
CA SER A 88 6.71 16.15 -1.68
C SER A 88 6.00 15.07 -2.50
N GLN A 89 6.57 13.87 -2.58
CA GLN A 89 6.07 12.78 -3.43
C GLN A 89 5.22 11.77 -2.67
N TRP A 90 5.43 11.60 -1.36
CA TRP A 90 4.78 10.54 -0.59
C TRP A 90 3.90 11.05 0.54
N LEU A 91 4.44 11.80 1.52
CA LEU A 91 3.69 12.23 2.70
C LEU A 91 2.41 12.99 2.33
N TRP A 92 2.54 14.16 1.71
CA TRP A 92 1.35 14.99 1.46
C TRP A 92 0.37 14.33 0.49
N PRO A 93 0.82 13.71 -0.62
CA PRO A 93 -0.08 12.97 -1.51
C PRO A 93 -0.83 11.82 -0.83
N VAL A 94 -0.19 11.07 0.07
CA VAL A 94 -0.87 10.01 0.85
C VAL A 94 -1.89 10.62 1.80
N ILE A 95 -1.51 11.62 2.59
CA ILE A 95 -2.40 12.27 3.56
C ILE A 95 -3.65 12.87 2.90
N GLU A 96 -3.51 13.45 1.71
CA GLU A 96 -4.65 13.93 0.92
C GLU A 96 -5.53 12.81 0.38
N ARG A 97 -4.93 11.66 0.03
CA ARG A 97 -5.66 10.48 -0.44
C ARG A 97 -6.46 9.82 0.68
N LEU A 98 -5.95 9.77 1.92
CA LEU A 98 -6.62 9.12 3.05
C LEU A 98 -8.05 9.63 3.26
N THR A 99 -8.27 10.94 3.12
CA THR A 99 -9.59 11.56 3.28
C THR A 99 -10.55 11.28 2.13
N ARG A 100 -10.04 10.84 0.98
CA ARG A 100 -10.84 10.41 -0.17
C ARG A 100 -11.21 8.95 -0.14
N ILE A 101 -10.27 8.08 0.25
CA ILE A 101 -10.47 6.62 0.20
C ILE A 101 -11.23 6.09 1.40
N SER A 102 -11.32 6.87 2.46
CA SER A 102 -12.11 6.56 3.65
C SER A 102 -12.98 7.74 4.03
N ASP A 103 -14.28 7.51 4.13
CA ASP A 103 -15.19 8.52 4.65
C ASP A 103 -15.04 8.64 6.17
N PHE A 104 -14.34 9.69 6.60
CA PHE A 104 -14.19 10.03 8.01
C PHE A 104 -15.31 10.92 8.54
N SER A 105 -16.29 11.34 7.72
CA SER A 105 -17.35 12.28 8.13
C SER A 105 -18.19 11.77 9.31
N ALA A 106 -18.37 10.45 9.42
CA ALA A 106 -19.07 9.79 10.52
C ALA A 106 -18.15 9.42 11.71
N CYS A 107 -16.84 9.63 11.60
CA CYS A 107 -15.87 9.29 12.63
C CYS A 107 -15.78 10.42 13.67
N ARG A 108 -16.11 10.11 14.93
CA ARG A 108 -15.98 11.00 16.08
C ARG A 108 -14.89 10.48 17.02
N PRO A 109 -14.31 11.33 17.90
CA PRO A 109 -13.22 10.95 18.79
C PRO A 109 -13.43 9.64 19.59
N HIS A 110 -14.67 9.34 19.97
CA HIS A 110 -15.02 8.14 20.73
C HIS A 110 -16.01 7.22 20.02
N HIS A 111 -16.31 7.46 18.74
CA HIS A 111 -17.33 6.71 18.02
C HIS A 111 -17.01 6.63 16.53
N CYS A 112 -16.61 5.44 16.10
CA CYS A 112 -16.38 5.09 14.70
C CYS A 112 -17.29 3.91 14.34
N ARG A 113 -18.10 4.08 13.29
CA ARG A 113 -19.00 3.04 12.75
C ARG A 113 -18.48 2.43 11.45
N TYR A 114 -17.19 2.60 11.15
CA TYR A 114 -16.60 1.98 9.98
C TYR A 114 -16.81 0.46 10.03
N GLN A 115 -17.25 -0.09 8.90
CA GLN A 115 -17.38 -1.52 8.67
C GLN A 115 -16.73 -1.82 7.32
N ASN A 116 -15.92 -2.87 7.27
CA ASN A 116 -15.43 -3.37 6.00
C ASN A 116 -16.59 -4.10 5.30
N HIS A 117 -16.93 -3.65 4.10
CA HIS A 117 -17.98 -4.25 3.29
C HIS A 117 -17.36 -5.13 2.21
N PRO A 118 -17.84 -6.38 2.03
CA PRO A 118 -17.47 -7.21 0.90
C PRO A 118 -17.67 -6.44 -0.41
N GLN A 119 -16.69 -6.52 -1.31
CA GLN A 119 -16.77 -5.92 -2.64
C GLN A 119 -17.19 -7.02 -3.62
N PRO A 120 -18.48 -7.11 -3.99
CA PRO A 120 -18.95 -8.18 -4.87
C PRO A 120 -18.44 -7.95 -6.30
N VAL A 121 -18.11 -9.05 -6.96
CA VAL A 121 -17.83 -9.09 -8.39
C VAL A 121 -19.10 -9.59 -9.10
N HIS A 122 -19.40 -9.05 -10.29
CA HIS A 122 -20.54 -9.51 -11.08
C HIS A 122 -20.41 -11.00 -11.43
N ALA A 123 -21.54 -11.71 -11.48
CA ALA A 123 -21.58 -13.07 -12.02
C ALA A 123 -21.12 -13.07 -13.49
N GLY A 124 -20.54 -14.17 -13.95
CA GLY A 124 -20.08 -14.30 -15.35
C GLY A 124 -18.61 -13.95 -15.59
N VAL A 125 -17.81 -13.67 -14.55
CA VAL A 125 -16.39 -13.29 -14.73
C VAL A 125 -15.56 -14.41 -15.33
N GLU A 126 -15.83 -15.66 -14.97
CA GLU A 126 -15.10 -16.81 -15.49
C GLU A 126 -15.35 -16.98 -17.00
N GLU A 127 -16.60 -16.84 -17.43
CA GLU A 127 -17.00 -16.89 -18.84
C GLU A 127 -16.44 -15.71 -19.63
N TYR A 128 -16.48 -14.49 -19.07
CA TYR A 128 -15.89 -13.31 -19.69
C TYR A 128 -14.37 -13.49 -19.90
N VAL A 129 -13.66 -13.97 -18.88
CA VAL A 129 -12.22 -14.21 -18.95
C VAL A 129 -11.90 -15.30 -19.96
N ALA A 130 -12.66 -16.40 -20.00
CA ALA A 130 -12.46 -17.46 -20.98
C ALA A 130 -12.63 -16.94 -22.42
N ALA A 131 -13.67 -16.15 -22.68
CA ALA A 131 -13.90 -15.54 -23.99
C ALA A 131 -12.78 -14.56 -24.39
N GLU A 132 -12.28 -13.75 -23.45
CA GLU A 132 -11.13 -12.86 -23.70
C GLU A 132 -9.83 -13.64 -23.98
N ILE A 133 -9.59 -14.76 -23.29
CA ILE A 133 -8.40 -15.58 -23.58
C ILE A 133 -8.46 -16.15 -25.00
N ASP A 134 -9.64 -16.61 -25.43
CA ASP A 134 -9.85 -17.16 -26.77
C ASP A 134 -9.63 -16.09 -27.87
N THR A 135 -9.88 -14.82 -27.61
CA THR A 135 -9.59 -13.72 -28.57
C THR A 135 -8.11 -13.38 -28.66
N HIS A 136 -7.30 -13.72 -27.67
CA HIS A 136 -5.85 -13.45 -27.60
C HIS A 136 -4.99 -14.56 -28.23
N ALA A 137 -5.49 -15.22 -29.28
CA ALA A 137 -4.70 -16.18 -30.04
C ALA A 137 -3.40 -15.52 -30.56
N PRO A 138 -2.23 -16.17 -30.44
CA PRO A 138 -0.98 -15.60 -30.95
C PRO A 138 -1.10 -15.37 -32.47
N PRO A 139 -0.49 -14.29 -33.01
CA PRO A 139 -0.53 -14.05 -34.45
C PRO A 139 0.01 -15.29 -35.16
N LEU A 140 -0.76 -15.80 -36.13
CA LEU A 140 -0.33 -16.91 -36.98
C LEU A 140 1.04 -16.56 -37.55
N GLY A 141 2.05 -17.30 -37.10
CA GLY A 141 3.43 -17.10 -37.55
C GLY A 141 3.44 -17.11 -39.07
N THR A 142 4.11 -16.11 -39.66
CA THR A 142 4.43 -16.09 -41.08
C THR A 142 5.11 -17.42 -41.42
N ALA A 143 4.35 -18.32 -42.06
CA ALA A 143 4.90 -19.50 -42.68
C ALA A 143 5.88 -19.02 -43.76
N SER A 144 7.17 -19.00 -43.44
CA SER A 144 8.23 -18.86 -44.44
C SER A 144 8.15 -20.06 -45.35
N GLY A 145 7.43 -19.90 -46.46
CA GLY A 145 7.50 -20.80 -47.60
C GLY A 145 8.94 -20.89 -48.06
N THR A 146 9.56 -22.05 -47.84
CA THR A 146 10.79 -22.43 -48.53
C THR A 146 10.35 -23.08 -49.84
N GLN A 147 10.39 -22.33 -50.94
CA GLN A 147 10.36 -22.90 -52.29
C GLN A 147 11.74 -23.52 -52.55
N GLY A 148 11.74 -24.81 -52.90
CA GLY A 148 12.85 -25.51 -53.54
C GLY A 148 12.39 -26.03 -54.89
#